data_AF-A0A4Z0EQD8-F1
#
_entry.id   AF-A0A4Z0EQD8-F1
#
_cell.length_a   1.000
_cell.length_b   1.000
_cell.length_c   1.000
_cell.angle_alpha   90.00
_cell.angle_beta   90.00
_cell.angle_gamma   90.00
#
_symmetry.space_group_name_H-M   'P 1'
#
loop_
_entity.id
_entity.type
_entity.pdbx_description
1 polymer ?
#
loop_
_entity_poly.entity_id
_entity_poly.type
_entity_poly.pdbx_seq_one_letter_code
_entity_poly.pdbx_strand_id
1 'polypeptide(L)'
;MPDSADDSIIDVTGLFFKLKRAIEREIVSLPSTRPTTPPASTYTYYDYEPPSLGKIYREKLGLTPRQVSWVNRFPLPTNSFLDTMEAGREATVRLYLALLPLLEQQLKAEGSTLAQTVKTLDSRAKSLRYYANTSWYTPAAPKTGADTYLAIFRLCENAVRERFGHKRKMSSVFGGALAELAPVFRELLGRRVEELLPPLLALVPAPDHKTELLLNEQNTGRWKAELEQLTTTGPALEKALAALAARNARNPALGALYQEATRRLAPTNREEALRYHLRYLHQLQARFAEAKPLPKALHKQLFALPEQAARFQGLVNELAFYKNLDGTLAKVPTVYVQPRKKIELNRSAIHAVRDQHAGTVALLNEYLQDAPAPTPPPTAKPAKATRRPQAARPAKALNPAAPAAYPFAPGLGLTAPQQALLQLFGERALALPQAEIEALAKAHGVLRNQLIDGLNEVCYALLDDVLIEESDDDYTIYEAYYQKISQ
;
A
#
# COMPACT_ATOMS: atom_id res chain seq x y z
N MET A 1 7.51 -47.79 28.96
CA MET A 1 8.39 -47.16 27.97
C MET A 1 9.56 -48.09 27.72
N PRO A 2 10.01 -48.32 26.48
CA PRO A 2 9.47 -47.92 25.17
C PRO A 2 9.21 -49.20 24.31
N ASP A 3 8.83 -49.27 23.04
CA ASP A 3 8.47 -48.36 21.95
C ASP A 3 7.80 -49.24 20.88
N SER A 4 6.82 -48.73 20.14
CA SER A 4 6.59 -49.09 18.73
C SER A 4 5.45 -48.24 18.21
N ALA A 5 5.82 -47.02 17.79
CA ALA A 5 5.02 -46.18 16.95
C ALA A 5 4.69 -46.91 15.63
N ASP A 6 3.41 -47.15 15.40
CA ASP A 6 2.89 -47.51 14.07
C ASP A 6 2.42 -46.21 13.40
N ASP A 7 3.41 -45.46 12.91
CA ASP A 7 3.20 -44.30 12.03
C ASP A 7 2.68 -44.81 10.69
N SER A 8 1.37 -45.05 10.64
CA SER A 8 0.62 -45.22 9.41
C SER A 8 0.51 -43.86 8.73
N ILE A 9 1.57 -43.49 8.01
CA ILE A 9 1.56 -42.40 7.04
C ILE A 9 0.46 -42.70 6.01
N ILE A 10 -0.68 -42.03 6.17
CA ILE A 10 -1.74 -42.02 5.17
C ILE A 10 -1.18 -41.27 3.96
N ASP A 11 -0.86 -42.01 2.90
CA ASP A 11 -0.45 -41.45 1.60
C ASP A 11 -1.63 -40.67 0.98
N VAL A 12 -1.70 -39.38 1.28
CA VAL A 12 -2.72 -38.45 0.76
C VAL A 12 -2.46 -38.13 -0.71
N THR A 13 -1.23 -38.28 -1.19
CA THR A 13 -0.79 -37.96 -2.56
C THR A 13 -1.46 -38.86 -3.62
N GLY A 14 -1.63 -40.14 -3.32
CA GLY A 14 -2.42 -41.06 -4.17
C GLY A 14 -3.91 -40.70 -4.24
N LEU A 15 -4.45 -40.10 -3.17
CA LEU A 15 -5.83 -39.65 -3.10
C LEU A 15 -6.05 -38.41 -3.99
N PHE A 16 -5.12 -37.44 -3.95
CA PHE A 16 -5.15 -36.24 -4.79
C PHE A 16 -5.12 -36.54 -6.29
N PHE A 17 -4.30 -37.50 -6.71
CA PHE A 17 -4.20 -37.88 -8.12
C PHE A 17 -5.47 -38.58 -8.63
N LYS A 18 -6.10 -39.42 -7.79
CA LYS A 18 -7.40 -40.04 -8.08
C LYS A 18 -8.53 -39.00 -8.09
N LEU A 19 -8.49 -37.99 -7.23
CA LEU A 19 -9.47 -36.91 -7.15
C LEU A 19 -9.43 -36.00 -8.39
N LYS A 20 -8.23 -35.61 -8.83
CA LYS A 20 -8.03 -34.85 -10.08
C LYS A 20 -8.60 -35.61 -11.27
N ARG A 21 -8.35 -36.92 -11.35
CA ARG A 21 -8.87 -37.79 -12.41
C ARG A 21 -10.38 -38.03 -12.35
N ALA A 22 -10.96 -38.12 -11.15
CA ALA A 22 -12.40 -38.31 -10.96
C ALA A 22 -13.22 -37.05 -11.34
N ILE A 23 -12.65 -35.87 -11.08
CA ILE A 23 -13.21 -34.59 -11.56
C ILE A 23 -13.16 -34.50 -13.09
N GLU A 24 -12.24 -35.21 -13.75
CA GLU A 24 -12.00 -35.14 -15.20
C GLU A 24 -12.67 -36.27 -16.03
N ARG A 25 -13.17 -37.39 -15.44
CA ARG A 25 -13.52 -38.61 -16.23
C ARG A 25 -14.93 -39.20 -16.15
N GLU A 26 -15.89 -38.73 -15.37
CA GLU A 26 -17.24 -39.32 -15.41
C GLU A 26 -18.13 -38.71 -16.50
N ILE A 27 -17.76 -38.98 -17.76
CA ILE A 27 -18.59 -38.80 -18.95
C ILE A 27 -18.97 -40.19 -19.46
N VAL A 28 -20.09 -40.73 -19.01
CA VAL A 28 -20.78 -41.82 -19.73
C VAL A 28 -22.28 -41.53 -19.67
N SER A 29 -22.81 -41.08 -20.79
CA SER A 29 -24.24 -40.84 -21.01
C SER A 29 -24.96 -42.15 -21.35
N LEU A 30 -26.05 -42.45 -20.64
CA LEU A 30 -27.05 -43.43 -21.07
C LEU A 30 -28.38 -42.73 -21.40
N PRO A 31 -29.12 -43.20 -22.43
CA PRO A 31 -30.29 -42.51 -22.96
C PRO A 31 -31.51 -42.65 -22.04
N SER A 32 -32.26 -41.56 -21.90
CA SER A 32 -33.49 -41.47 -21.11
C SER A 32 -34.71 -41.69 -22.01
N THR A 33 -35.51 -42.73 -21.75
CA THR A 33 -36.85 -42.90 -22.34
C THR A 33 -37.91 -42.55 -21.30
N ARG A 34 -38.72 -41.54 -21.61
CA ARG A 34 -39.91 -41.10 -20.85
C ARG A 34 -41.16 -41.84 -21.33
N PRO A 35 -42.10 -42.20 -20.45
CA PRO A 35 -43.50 -42.34 -20.80
C PRO A 35 -44.31 -41.10 -20.37
N THR A 36 -45.12 -40.60 -21.29
CA THR A 36 -46.11 -39.53 -21.11
C THR A 36 -47.47 -40.10 -20.68
N THR A 37 -48.13 -39.42 -19.74
CA THR A 37 -49.56 -39.58 -19.40
C THR A 37 -50.23 -38.21 -19.22
N PRO A 38 -51.57 -38.11 -19.36
CA PRO A 38 -52.28 -37.01 -20.03
C PRO A 38 -52.71 -35.86 -19.09
N PRO A 39 -53.25 -34.75 -19.66
CA PRO A 39 -53.34 -33.47 -18.96
C PRO A 39 -54.60 -33.38 -18.10
N ALA A 40 -54.49 -32.76 -16.93
CA ALA A 40 -55.67 -32.31 -16.19
C ALA A 40 -55.43 -30.98 -15.45
N SER A 41 -56.39 -30.09 -15.69
CA SER A 41 -56.72 -28.83 -15.02
C SER A 41 -55.78 -27.63 -15.22
N THR A 42 -56.27 -26.69 -16.02
CA THR A 42 -55.74 -25.34 -16.23
C THR A 42 -56.14 -24.45 -15.05
N TYR A 43 -55.36 -24.45 -13.99
CA TYR A 43 -55.11 -23.25 -13.22
C TYR A 43 -53.67 -22.84 -13.52
N THR A 44 -53.49 -21.81 -14.35
CA THR A 44 -52.18 -21.18 -14.58
C THR A 44 -51.80 -20.40 -13.32
N TYR A 45 -51.40 -21.14 -12.29
CA TYR A 45 -50.45 -20.63 -11.30
C TYR A 45 -49.21 -20.26 -12.11
N TYR A 46 -48.71 -19.03 -11.99
CA TYR A 46 -47.40 -18.71 -12.52
C TYR A 46 -46.42 -19.69 -11.89
N ASP A 47 -45.99 -20.70 -12.66
CA ASP A 47 -45.05 -21.73 -12.26
C ASP A 47 -43.65 -21.10 -12.27
N TYR A 48 -43.48 -20.07 -11.43
CA TYR A 48 -42.21 -19.42 -11.20
C TYR A 48 -41.37 -20.37 -10.37
N GLU A 49 -40.66 -21.26 -11.05
CA GLU A 49 -39.70 -22.12 -10.39
C GLU A 49 -38.45 -21.28 -10.05
N PRO A 50 -38.22 -20.96 -8.77
CA PRO A 50 -37.21 -19.97 -8.37
C PRO A 50 -35.80 -20.38 -8.82
N PRO A 51 -34.91 -19.40 -9.05
CA PRO A 51 -33.54 -19.67 -9.47
C PRO A 51 -32.83 -20.52 -8.41
N SER A 52 -32.07 -21.51 -8.88
CA SER A 52 -31.32 -22.43 -8.02
C SER A 52 -29.91 -22.61 -8.55
N LEU A 53 -28.97 -22.95 -7.66
CA LEU A 53 -27.57 -23.20 -8.03
C LEU A 53 -27.46 -24.32 -9.08
N GLY A 54 -28.31 -25.34 -8.99
CA GLY A 54 -28.38 -26.40 -9.99
C GLY A 54 -28.77 -25.88 -11.36
N LYS A 55 -29.75 -24.98 -11.47
CA LYS A 55 -30.11 -24.37 -12.76
C LYS A 55 -28.97 -23.52 -13.33
N ILE A 56 -28.31 -22.72 -12.48
CA ILE A 56 -27.25 -21.79 -12.89
C ILE A 56 -25.99 -22.54 -13.36
N TYR A 57 -25.59 -23.60 -12.66
CA TYR A 57 -24.30 -24.25 -12.87
C TYR A 57 -24.35 -25.61 -13.53
N ARG A 58 -25.54 -26.21 -13.77
CA ARG A 58 -25.64 -27.55 -14.37
C ARG A 58 -24.89 -27.65 -15.70
N GLU A 59 -25.16 -26.74 -16.62
CA GLU A 59 -24.50 -26.75 -17.93
C GLU A 59 -23.08 -26.23 -17.83
N LYS A 60 -22.88 -25.10 -17.12
CA LYS A 60 -21.58 -24.44 -16.97
C LYS A 60 -20.49 -25.35 -16.38
N LEU A 61 -20.86 -26.19 -15.40
CA LEU A 61 -19.93 -27.09 -14.69
C LEU A 61 -20.11 -28.56 -15.08
N GLY A 62 -21.00 -28.89 -16.02
CA GLY A 62 -21.28 -30.27 -16.39
C GLY A 62 -21.78 -31.14 -15.22
N LEU A 63 -22.63 -30.59 -14.36
CA LEU A 63 -23.04 -31.27 -13.12
C LEU A 63 -23.89 -32.52 -13.40
N THR A 64 -23.57 -33.60 -12.68
CA THR A 64 -24.39 -34.82 -12.71
C THR A 64 -25.75 -34.59 -12.02
N PRO A 65 -26.78 -35.40 -12.31
CA PRO A 65 -28.07 -35.29 -11.62
C PRO A 65 -27.97 -35.35 -10.09
N ARG A 66 -27.01 -36.14 -9.58
CA ARG A 66 -26.72 -36.23 -8.14
C ARG A 66 -26.16 -34.92 -7.60
N GLN A 67 -25.19 -34.31 -8.27
CA GLN A 67 -24.62 -33.02 -7.86
C GLN A 67 -25.66 -31.90 -7.92
N VAL A 68 -26.49 -31.86 -8.97
CA VAL A 68 -27.64 -30.95 -9.07
C VAL A 68 -28.58 -31.13 -7.88
N SER A 69 -28.84 -32.38 -7.48
CA SER A 69 -29.69 -32.66 -6.33
C SER A 69 -29.11 -32.11 -5.02
N TRP A 70 -27.78 -32.13 -4.84
CA TRP A 70 -27.11 -31.59 -3.66
C TRP A 70 -27.20 -30.07 -3.58
N VAL A 71 -26.86 -29.36 -4.65
CA VAL A 71 -26.91 -27.88 -4.67
C VAL A 71 -28.34 -27.32 -4.65
N ASN A 72 -29.33 -28.14 -4.99
CA ASN A 72 -30.76 -27.78 -4.92
C ASN A 72 -31.44 -28.23 -3.60
N ARG A 73 -30.67 -28.73 -2.61
CA ARG A 73 -31.21 -29.08 -1.28
C ARG A 73 -31.63 -27.87 -0.48
N PHE A 74 -31.01 -26.73 -0.69
CA PHE A 74 -31.31 -25.47 0.01
C PHE A 74 -31.69 -24.37 -1.00
N PRO A 75 -32.42 -23.33 -0.56
CA PRO A 75 -32.70 -22.16 -1.39
C PRO A 75 -31.41 -21.47 -1.83
N LEU A 76 -31.41 -20.80 -3.00
CA LEU A 76 -30.25 -20.04 -3.49
C LEU A 76 -29.75 -19.08 -2.41
N PRO A 77 -28.52 -19.25 -1.89
CA PRO A 77 -27.98 -18.33 -0.90
C PRO A 77 -27.65 -16.99 -1.57
N THR A 78 -28.17 -15.89 -1.02
CA THR A 78 -27.96 -14.53 -1.53
C THR A 78 -27.12 -13.74 -0.54
N ASN A 79 -26.02 -13.15 -1.02
CA ASN A 79 -25.23 -12.16 -0.30
C ASN A 79 -24.29 -11.45 -1.28
N SER A 80 -23.70 -10.32 -0.87
CA SER A 80 -22.86 -9.50 -1.75
C SER A 80 -21.73 -10.28 -2.43
N PHE A 81 -21.13 -11.27 -1.77
CA PHE A 81 -20.04 -12.07 -2.36
C PHE A 81 -20.57 -13.03 -3.41
N LEU A 82 -21.62 -13.78 -3.11
CA LEU A 82 -22.17 -14.77 -4.05
C LEU A 82 -22.90 -14.10 -5.23
N ASP A 83 -23.53 -12.95 -5.00
CA ASP A 83 -24.35 -12.27 -6.01
C ASP A 83 -23.50 -11.40 -6.95
N THR A 84 -22.49 -10.69 -6.42
CA THR A 84 -21.65 -9.79 -7.24
C THR A 84 -20.42 -10.47 -7.81
N MET A 85 -19.87 -11.49 -7.14
CA MET A 85 -18.63 -12.17 -7.54
C MET A 85 -18.94 -13.57 -8.07
N GLU A 86 -19.17 -13.67 -9.37
CA GLU A 86 -19.49 -14.94 -10.03
C GLU A 86 -18.41 -16.01 -9.78
N ALA A 87 -17.13 -15.65 -9.89
CA ALA A 87 -16.03 -16.57 -9.63
C ALA A 87 -16.01 -17.06 -8.17
N GLY A 88 -16.38 -16.21 -7.21
CA GLY A 88 -16.49 -16.59 -5.80
C GLY A 88 -17.62 -17.60 -5.56
N ARG A 89 -18.79 -17.35 -6.18
CA ARG A 89 -19.93 -18.29 -6.13
C ARG A 89 -19.60 -19.61 -6.80
N GLU A 90 -18.99 -19.58 -7.97
CA GLU A 90 -18.59 -20.79 -8.70
C GLU A 90 -17.55 -21.60 -7.91
N ALA A 91 -16.52 -20.95 -7.38
CA ALA A 91 -15.53 -21.57 -6.51
C ALA A 91 -16.17 -22.23 -5.28
N THR A 92 -17.15 -21.56 -4.66
CA THR A 92 -17.89 -22.12 -3.51
C THR A 92 -18.67 -23.37 -3.91
N VAL A 93 -19.35 -23.36 -5.06
CA VAL A 93 -20.09 -24.52 -5.58
C VAL A 93 -19.15 -25.69 -5.87
N ARG A 94 -18.03 -25.44 -6.55
CA ARG A 94 -17.03 -26.47 -6.87
C ARG A 94 -16.46 -27.08 -5.58
N LEU A 95 -16.08 -26.25 -4.61
CA LEU A 95 -15.53 -26.70 -3.33
C LEU A 95 -16.55 -27.54 -2.54
N TYR A 96 -17.80 -27.09 -2.47
CA TYR A 96 -18.89 -27.81 -1.83
C TYR A 96 -19.11 -29.19 -2.47
N LEU A 97 -19.17 -29.26 -3.80
CA LEU A 97 -19.39 -30.51 -4.51
C LEU A 97 -18.20 -31.48 -4.40
N ALA A 98 -16.97 -30.97 -4.30
CA ALA A 98 -15.78 -31.78 -4.07
C ALA A 98 -15.69 -32.32 -2.63
N LEU A 99 -16.21 -31.57 -1.65
CA LEU A 99 -16.19 -31.92 -0.24
C LEU A 99 -17.15 -33.08 0.10
N LEU A 100 -18.37 -33.08 -0.45
CA LEU A 100 -19.41 -34.03 -0.05
C LEU A 100 -19.04 -35.52 -0.20
N PRO A 101 -18.40 -35.97 -1.31
CA PRO A 101 -17.95 -37.35 -1.43
C PRO A 101 -16.91 -37.76 -0.38
N LEU A 102 -15.99 -36.85 -0.03
CA LEU A 102 -14.95 -37.10 0.97
C LEU A 102 -15.54 -37.18 2.38
N LEU A 103 -16.48 -36.29 2.68
CA LEU A 103 -17.22 -36.31 3.94
C LEU A 103 -18.03 -37.60 4.09
N GLU A 104 -18.69 -38.05 3.02
CA GLU A 104 -19.38 -39.35 2.99
C GLU A 104 -18.42 -40.53 3.21
N GLN A 105 -17.22 -40.48 2.64
CA GLN A 105 -16.20 -41.52 2.82
C GLN A 105 -15.68 -41.58 4.27
N GLN A 106 -15.37 -40.43 4.88
CA GLN A 106 -14.96 -40.36 6.28
C GLN A 106 -16.05 -40.91 7.22
N LEU A 107 -17.31 -40.48 7.03
CA LEU A 107 -18.42 -40.97 7.86
C LEU A 107 -18.63 -42.48 7.73
N LYS A 108 -18.45 -43.04 6.52
CA LYS A 108 -18.52 -44.49 6.30
C LYS A 108 -17.43 -45.26 7.04
N ALA A 109 -16.21 -44.72 7.08
CA ALA A 109 -15.12 -45.34 7.84
C ALA A 109 -15.43 -45.39 9.35
N GLU A 110 -16.21 -44.44 9.85
CA GLU A 110 -16.67 -44.37 11.25
C GLU A 110 -18.00 -45.13 11.50
N GLY A 111 -18.53 -45.86 10.51
CA GLY A 111 -19.77 -46.64 10.64
C GLY A 111 -21.07 -45.83 10.51
N SER A 112 -21.01 -44.60 9.99
CA SER A 112 -22.15 -43.74 9.72
C SER A 112 -22.25 -43.37 8.23
N THR A 113 -23.23 -42.56 7.85
CA THR A 113 -23.38 -41.99 6.51
C THR A 113 -23.82 -40.54 6.59
N LEU A 114 -23.53 -39.74 5.56
CA LEU A 114 -23.99 -38.35 5.52
C LEU A 114 -25.51 -38.27 5.64
N ALA A 115 -26.23 -39.21 5.01
CA ALA A 115 -27.69 -39.27 5.08
C ALA A 115 -28.20 -39.50 6.52
N GLN A 116 -27.58 -40.40 7.29
CA GLN A 116 -27.94 -40.65 8.70
C GLN A 116 -27.65 -39.43 9.57
N THR A 117 -26.45 -38.86 9.46
CA THR A 117 -26.07 -37.67 10.25
C THR A 117 -26.94 -36.47 9.93
N VAL A 118 -27.26 -36.24 8.65
CA VAL A 118 -28.20 -35.20 8.22
C VAL A 118 -29.60 -35.45 8.78
N LYS A 119 -30.07 -36.69 8.81
CA LYS A 119 -31.39 -37.03 9.37
C LYS A 119 -31.46 -36.71 10.87
N THR A 120 -30.40 -36.96 11.63
CA THR A 120 -30.30 -36.60 13.05
C THR A 120 -30.41 -35.10 13.25
N LEU A 121 -29.65 -34.32 12.48
CA LEU A 121 -29.68 -32.86 12.52
C LEU A 121 -31.02 -32.28 12.06
N ASP A 122 -31.62 -32.84 11.01
CA ASP A 122 -32.93 -32.43 10.47
C ASP A 122 -34.05 -32.66 11.51
N SER A 123 -33.99 -33.77 12.24
CA SER A 123 -34.94 -34.08 13.32
C SER A 123 -34.87 -33.04 14.43
N ARG A 124 -33.65 -32.65 14.83
CA ARG A 124 -33.43 -31.61 15.83
C ARG A 124 -33.84 -30.22 15.33
N ALA A 125 -33.58 -29.91 14.06
CA ALA A 125 -34.01 -28.66 13.42
C ALA A 125 -35.53 -28.51 13.40
N LYS A 126 -36.25 -29.61 13.11
CA LYS A 126 -37.72 -29.65 13.16
C LYS A 126 -38.25 -29.39 14.56
N SER A 127 -37.67 -30.02 15.59
CA SER A 127 -38.05 -29.76 16.98
C SER A 127 -37.86 -28.29 17.35
N LEU A 128 -36.70 -27.70 17.02
CA LEU A 128 -36.44 -26.28 17.31
C LEU A 128 -37.44 -25.35 16.62
N ARG A 129 -37.76 -25.60 15.33
CA ARG A 129 -38.78 -24.82 14.62
C ARG A 129 -40.17 -24.98 15.22
N TYR A 130 -40.54 -26.18 15.66
CA TYR A 130 -41.83 -26.45 16.29
C TYR A 130 -42.02 -25.60 17.55
N TYR A 131 -41.00 -25.52 18.41
CA TYR A 131 -41.06 -24.72 19.64
C TYR A 131 -40.89 -23.21 19.41
N ALA A 132 -40.26 -22.81 18.29
CA ALA A 132 -40.08 -21.40 17.95
C ALA A 132 -41.24 -20.79 17.17
N ASN A 133 -42.14 -21.60 16.59
CA ASN A 133 -43.22 -21.08 15.75
C ASN A 133 -44.36 -20.54 16.61
N THR A 134 -44.51 -19.21 16.64
CA THR A 134 -45.64 -18.50 17.25
C THR A 134 -46.71 -18.08 16.24
N SER A 135 -46.54 -18.42 14.96
CA SER A 135 -47.40 -17.96 13.86
C SER A 135 -48.28 -19.08 13.29
N TRP A 136 -49.51 -18.70 12.95
CA TRP A 136 -50.49 -19.49 12.22
C TRP A 136 -50.14 -19.66 10.73
N TYR A 137 -49.19 -18.88 10.21
CA TYR A 137 -48.65 -19.04 8.86
C TYR A 137 -47.39 -19.91 8.89
N THR A 138 -47.52 -21.17 8.46
CA THR A 138 -46.38 -22.08 8.36
C THR A 138 -45.82 -22.00 6.94
N PRO A 139 -44.65 -21.35 6.69
CA PRO A 139 -44.02 -21.47 5.39
C PRO A 139 -43.77 -22.95 5.07
N ALA A 140 -43.84 -23.31 3.79
CA ALA A 140 -43.66 -24.70 3.34
C ALA A 140 -42.43 -25.32 4.02
N ALA A 141 -42.61 -26.51 4.59
CA ALA A 141 -41.55 -27.18 5.32
C ALA A 141 -40.31 -27.30 4.41
N PRO A 142 -39.12 -26.89 4.88
CA PRO A 142 -37.92 -26.97 4.07
C PRO A 142 -37.63 -28.43 3.71
N LYS A 143 -36.94 -28.61 2.58
CA LYS A 143 -36.50 -29.94 2.15
C LYS A 143 -35.66 -30.57 3.26
N THR A 144 -35.79 -31.89 3.41
CA THR A 144 -35.00 -32.66 4.40
C THR A 144 -33.52 -32.34 4.28
N GLY A 145 -32.92 -31.93 5.39
CA GLY A 145 -31.50 -31.62 5.51
C GLY A 145 -31.07 -30.27 4.91
N ALA A 146 -32.00 -29.44 4.43
CA ALA A 146 -31.68 -28.17 3.78
C ALA A 146 -30.76 -27.29 4.63
N ASP A 147 -31.05 -27.16 5.93
CA ASP A 147 -30.26 -26.34 6.85
C ASP A 147 -28.84 -26.90 7.05
N THR A 148 -28.71 -28.23 7.12
CA THR A 148 -27.40 -28.89 7.25
C THR A 148 -26.55 -28.71 6.01
N TYR A 149 -27.12 -28.93 4.82
CA TYR A 149 -26.39 -28.74 3.56
C TYR A 149 -26.03 -27.26 3.34
N LEU A 150 -26.91 -26.33 3.73
CA LEU A 150 -26.61 -24.90 3.69
C LEU A 150 -25.50 -24.52 4.68
N ALA A 151 -25.47 -25.11 5.87
CA ALA A 151 -24.39 -24.89 6.83
C ALA A 151 -23.03 -25.36 6.30
N ILE A 152 -22.98 -26.55 5.67
CA ILE A 152 -21.76 -27.04 4.99
C ILE A 152 -21.37 -26.07 3.86
N PHE A 153 -22.32 -25.65 3.03
CA PHE A 153 -22.07 -24.69 1.95
C PHE A 153 -21.50 -23.36 2.47
N ARG A 154 -22.01 -22.84 3.59
CA ARG A 154 -21.51 -21.63 4.25
C ARG A 154 -20.08 -21.79 4.79
N LEU A 155 -19.70 -22.98 5.26
CA LEU A 155 -18.30 -23.27 5.62
C LEU A 155 -17.40 -23.23 4.39
N CYS A 156 -17.83 -23.83 3.27
CA CYS A 156 -17.11 -23.71 1.99
C CYS A 156 -17.00 -22.25 1.53
N GLU A 157 -18.08 -21.46 1.65
CA GLU A 157 -18.07 -20.03 1.30
C GLU A 157 -17.04 -19.26 2.13
N ASN A 158 -17.00 -19.49 3.44
CA ASN A 158 -16.01 -18.87 4.33
C ASN A 158 -14.57 -19.22 3.94
N ALA A 159 -14.30 -20.47 3.56
CA ALA A 159 -12.99 -20.89 3.09
C ALA A 159 -12.60 -20.20 1.77
N VAL A 160 -13.53 -20.08 0.81
CA VAL A 160 -13.28 -19.36 -0.45
C VAL A 160 -13.06 -17.87 -0.19
N ARG A 161 -13.87 -17.25 0.67
CA ARG A 161 -13.70 -15.85 1.07
C ARG A 161 -12.31 -15.60 1.65
N GLU A 162 -11.84 -16.48 2.52
CA GLU A 162 -10.50 -16.41 3.09
C GLU A 162 -9.41 -16.54 2.02
N ARG A 163 -9.52 -17.53 1.14
CA ARG A 163 -8.58 -17.68 0.02
C ARG A 163 -8.55 -16.45 -0.89
N PHE A 164 -9.68 -15.80 -1.09
CA PHE A 164 -9.78 -14.60 -1.94
C PHE A 164 -9.40 -13.31 -1.18
N GLY A 165 -9.06 -13.38 0.11
CA GLY A 165 -8.70 -12.22 0.92
C GLY A 165 -9.88 -11.29 1.23
N HIS A 166 -11.10 -11.85 1.27
CA HIS A 166 -12.32 -11.11 1.61
C HIS A 166 -12.42 -10.93 3.14
N LYS A 167 -12.54 -9.68 3.61
CA LYS A 167 -12.48 -9.34 5.05
C LYS A 167 -13.63 -9.89 5.88
N ARG A 168 -14.86 -9.88 5.34
CA ARG A 168 -16.05 -10.38 6.05
C ARG A 168 -16.16 -11.90 5.89
N LYS A 169 -16.16 -12.62 7.02
CA LYS A 169 -16.57 -14.02 7.13
C LYS A 169 -17.99 -14.07 7.70
N MET A 170 -18.74 -15.12 7.37
CA MET A 170 -20.01 -15.40 8.03
C MET A 170 -19.71 -15.88 9.46
N SER A 171 -20.20 -15.14 10.45
CA SER A 171 -19.98 -15.44 11.88
C SER A 171 -20.77 -16.65 12.36
N SER A 172 -21.93 -16.92 11.75
CA SER A 172 -22.76 -18.08 12.10
C SER A 172 -23.22 -18.84 10.86
N VAL A 173 -23.13 -20.17 10.95
CA VAL A 173 -23.66 -21.12 9.96
C VAL A 173 -25.17 -21.34 10.10
N PHE A 174 -25.75 -21.07 11.27
CA PHE A 174 -27.21 -21.14 11.54
C PHE A 174 -27.75 -19.79 12.04
N GLY A 175 -29.00 -19.48 11.72
CA GLY A 175 -29.64 -18.22 12.14
C GLY A 175 -30.90 -18.44 12.99
N GLY A 176 -31.28 -17.44 13.77
CA GLY A 176 -32.51 -17.43 14.57
C GLY A 176 -32.62 -18.64 15.51
N ALA A 177 -33.80 -19.26 15.54
CA ALA A 177 -34.08 -20.44 16.38
C ALA A 177 -33.19 -21.65 16.10
N LEU A 178 -32.49 -21.70 14.96
CA LEU A 178 -31.58 -22.80 14.63
C LEU A 178 -30.15 -22.59 15.16
N ALA A 179 -29.85 -21.46 15.81
CA ALA A 179 -28.53 -21.21 16.39
C ALA A 179 -28.10 -22.33 17.37
N GLU A 180 -29.05 -22.93 18.08
CA GLU A 180 -28.83 -24.06 19.00
C GLU A 180 -28.36 -25.35 18.31
N LEU A 181 -28.46 -25.46 16.98
CA LEU A 181 -27.88 -26.57 16.23
C LEU A 181 -26.37 -26.48 16.06
N ALA A 182 -25.79 -25.28 16.19
CA ALA A 182 -24.37 -25.05 15.93
C ALA A 182 -23.42 -26.02 16.66
N PRO A 183 -23.54 -26.26 17.99
CA PRO A 183 -22.62 -27.18 18.69
C PRO A 183 -22.73 -28.62 18.19
N VAL A 184 -23.96 -29.13 18.02
CA VAL A 184 -24.20 -30.50 17.56
C VAL A 184 -23.75 -30.67 16.11
N PHE A 185 -24.01 -29.68 15.26
CA PHE A 185 -23.50 -29.67 13.89
C PHE A 185 -21.97 -29.68 13.88
N ARG A 186 -21.33 -28.88 14.73
CA ARG A 186 -19.87 -28.80 14.81
C ARG A 186 -19.24 -30.14 15.19
N GLU A 187 -19.83 -30.83 16.15
CA GLU A 187 -19.40 -32.15 16.59
C GLU A 187 -19.58 -33.23 15.51
N LEU A 188 -20.76 -33.27 14.89
CA LEU A 188 -21.10 -34.34 13.95
C LEU A 188 -20.47 -34.14 12.56
N LEU A 189 -20.43 -32.91 12.05
CA LEU A 189 -20.00 -32.60 10.68
C LEU A 189 -18.97 -31.48 10.60
N GLY A 190 -19.12 -30.40 11.39
CA GLY A 190 -18.34 -29.18 11.22
C GLY A 190 -16.83 -29.38 11.34
N ARG A 191 -16.34 -30.13 12.34
CA ARG A 191 -14.90 -30.43 12.49
C ARG A 191 -14.33 -31.17 11.28
N ARG A 192 -15.04 -32.20 10.81
CA ARG A 192 -14.66 -32.98 9.62
C ARG A 192 -14.60 -32.11 8.36
N VAL A 193 -15.57 -31.20 8.22
CA VAL A 193 -15.57 -30.22 7.12
C VAL A 193 -14.35 -29.29 7.24
N GLU A 194 -14.09 -28.73 8.42
CA GLU A 194 -12.93 -27.85 8.67
C GLU A 194 -11.59 -28.55 8.38
N GLU A 195 -11.46 -29.84 8.68
CA GLU A 195 -10.26 -30.64 8.39
C GLU A 195 -10.08 -30.94 6.89
N LEU A 196 -11.17 -31.20 6.17
CA LEU A 196 -11.13 -31.50 4.72
C LEU A 196 -10.97 -30.25 3.85
N LEU A 197 -11.26 -29.07 4.37
CA LEU A 197 -11.27 -27.82 3.59
C LEU A 197 -9.89 -27.40 3.09
N PRO A 198 -8.80 -27.32 3.90
CA PRO A 198 -7.49 -26.86 3.44
C PRO A 198 -6.94 -27.56 2.18
N PRO A 199 -6.92 -28.92 2.09
CA PRO A 199 -6.42 -29.60 0.90
C PRO A 199 -7.26 -29.33 -0.35
N LEU A 200 -8.59 -29.28 -0.21
CA LEU A 200 -9.49 -28.97 -1.31
C LEU A 200 -9.40 -27.49 -1.72
N LEU A 201 -9.18 -26.63 -0.73
CA LEU A 201 -9.11 -25.20 -0.93
C LEU A 201 -7.99 -24.90 -1.89
N ALA A 202 -6.84 -25.59 -1.84
CA ALA A 202 -5.71 -25.45 -2.77
C ALA A 202 -6.08 -25.64 -4.26
N LEU A 203 -7.13 -26.41 -4.57
CA LEU A 203 -7.61 -26.64 -5.94
C LEU A 203 -8.45 -25.50 -6.52
N VAL A 204 -8.95 -24.60 -5.68
CA VAL A 204 -9.67 -23.41 -6.14
C VAL A 204 -8.70 -22.55 -6.98
N PRO A 205 -9.10 -21.92 -8.10
CA PRO A 205 -8.19 -21.01 -8.80
C PRO A 205 -7.98 -19.71 -8.02
N ALA A 206 -6.91 -18.99 -8.30
CA ALA A 206 -6.79 -17.60 -7.86
C ALA A 206 -7.92 -16.75 -8.48
N PRO A 207 -8.39 -15.69 -7.80
CA PRO A 207 -9.39 -14.78 -8.37
C PRO A 207 -8.92 -14.18 -9.69
N ASP A 208 -9.83 -14.06 -10.66
CA ASP A 208 -9.55 -13.40 -11.93
C ASP A 208 -9.49 -11.87 -11.76
N HIS A 209 -9.06 -11.16 -12.81
CA HIS A 209 -8.91 -9.70 -12.75
C HIS A 209 -10.21 -8.97 -12.39
N LYS A 210 -11.34 -9.45 -12.91
CA LYS A 210 -12.66 -8.86 -12.62
C LYS A 210 -13.03 -9.04 -11.15
N THR A 211 -12.80 -10.22 -10.60
CA THR A 211 -13.05 -10.55 -9.19
C THR A 211 -12.11 -9.76 -8.27
N GLU A 212 -10.85 -9.62 -8.65
CA GLU A 212 -9.87 -8.77 -7.95
C GLU A 212 -10.33 -7.32 -7.83
N LEU A 213 -10.85 -6.72 -8.91
CA LEU A 213 -11.40 -5.36 -8.88
C LEU A 213 -12.57 -5.24 -7.90
N LEU A 214 -13.49 -6.20 -7.90
CA LEU A 214 -14.66 -6.21 -6.99
C LEU A 214 -14.24 -6.43 -5.52
N LEU A 215 -13.26 -7.29 -5.28
CA LEU A 215 -12.70 -7.53 -3.94
C LEU A 215 -12.08 -6.25 -3.37
N ASN A 216 -11.34 -5.51 -4.20
CA ASN A 216 -10.69 -4.26 -3.79
C ASN A 216 -11.68 -3.08 -3.69
N GLU A 217 -12.78 -3.10 -4.45
CA GLU A 217 -13.90 -2.15 -4.28
C GLU A 217 -14.59 -2.33 -2.92
N GLN A 218 -14.79 -3.58 -2.48
CA GLN A 218 -15.44 -3.88 -1.19
C GLN A 218 -14.50 -3.81 0.02
N ASN A 219 -13.22 -4.14 -0.15
CA ASN A 219 -12.21 -4.14 0.91
C ASN A 219 -11.12 -3.08 0.65
N THR A 220 -11.41 -1.85 1.06
CA THR A 220 -10.59 -0.68 0.74
C THR A 220 -9.16 -0.73 1.26
N GLY A 221 -8.86 -1.55 2.27
CA GLY A 221 -7.53 -1.70 2.87
C GLY A 221 -6.70 -2.87 2.35
N ARG A 222 -7.23 -3.71 1.44
CA ARG A 222 -6.57 -4.95 0.98
C ARG A 222 -5.19 -4.70 0.36
N TRP A 223 -5.05 -3.60 -0.39
CA TRP A 223 -3.79 -3.21 -1.01
C TRP A 223 -2.64 -2.94 -0.03
N LYS A 224 -2.91 -2.65 1.26
CA LYS A 224 -1.85 -2.33 2.23
C LYS A 224 -0.92 -3.51 2.45
N ALA A 225 -1.48 -4.71 2.62
CA ALA A 225 -0.70 -5.92 2.79
C ALA A 225 0.14 -6.24 1.55
N GLU A 226 -0.44 -6.08 0.36
CA GLU A 226 0.28 -6.25 -0.92
C GLU A 226 1.39 -5.21 -1.06
N LEU A 227 1.14 -3.95 -0.71
CA LEU A 227 2.14 -2.88 -0.75
C LEU A 227 3.32 -3.15 0.20
N GLU A 228 3.05 -3.63 1.42
CA GLU A 228 4.11 -3.99 2.37
C GLU A 228 4.99 -5.14 1.88
N GLN A 229 4.42 -6.08 1.13
CA GLN A 229 5.17 -7.17 0.50
C GLN A 229 6.06 -6.72 -0.68
N LEU A 230 5.88 -5.50 -1.19
CA LEU A 230 6.75 -4.95 -2.24
C LEU A 230 8.08 -4.49 -1.64
N THR A 231 9.06 -5.40 -1.61
CA THR A 231 10.45 -5.14 -1.20
C THR A 231 11.36 -4.75 -2.36
N THR A 232 10.86 -4.82 -3.59
CA THR A 232 11.59 -4.47 -4.81
C THR A 232 11.93 -2.98 -4.88
N THR A 233 13.04 -2.64 -5.52
CA THR A 233 13.49 -1.25 -5.72
C THR A 233 13.61 -0.92 -7.22
N GLY A 234 13.70 0.38 -7.55
CA GLY A 234 13.90 0.85 -8.92
C GLY A 234 12.73 0.54 -9.87
N PRO A 235 12.98 0.21 -11.15
CA PRO A 235 11.93 0.06 -12.16
C PRO A 235 10.99 -1.13 -11.89
N ALA A 236 11.44 -2.14 -11.14
CA ALA A 236 10.59 -3.24 -10.70
C ALA A 236 9.49 -2.78 -9.74
N LEU A 237 9.82 -1.83 -8.84
CA LEU A 237 8.85 -1.22 -7.93
C LEU A 237 7.78 -0.44 -8.69
N GLU A 238 8.17 0.34 -9.69
CA GLU A 238 7.23 1.11 -10.53
C GLU A 238 6.22 0.19 -11.22
N LYS A 239 6.70 -0.89 -11.84
CA LYS A 239 5.82 -1.87 -12.49
C LYS A 239 4.89 -2.56 -11.49
N ALA A 240 5.40 -2.90 -10.31
CA ALA A 240 4.60 -3.53 -9.26
C ALA A 240 3.52 -2.58 -8.72
N LEU A 241 3.86 -1.31 -8.48
CA LEU A 241 2.91 -0.28 -8.06
C LEU A 241 1.87 0.03 -9.13
N ALA A 242 2.25 0.01 -10.41
CA ALA A 242 1.32 0.20 -11.52
C ALA A 242 0.32 -0.97 -11.60
N ALA A 243 0.80 -2.21 -11.46
CA ALA A 243 -0.05 -3.40 -11.40
C ALA A 243 -1.00 -3.37 -10.19
N LEU A 244 -0.49 -2.97 -9.01
CA LEU A 244 -1.29 -2.83 -7.78
C LEU A 244 -2.37 -1.75 -7.94
N ALA A 245 -2.02 -0.60 -8.51
CA ALA A 245 -2.97 0.47 -8.82
C ALA A 245 -4.06 0.01 -9.81
N ALA A 246 -3.68 -0.73 -10.86
CA ALA A 246 -4.64 -1.27 -11.83
C ALA A 246 -5.66 -2.23 -11.18
N ARG A 247 -5.21 -3.10 -10.26
CA ARG A 247 -6.11 -3.98 -9.48
C ARG A 247 -7.00 -3.21 -8.49
N ASN A 248 -6.63 -1.98 -8.14
CA ASN A 248 -7.38 -1.12 -7.21
C ASN A 248 -8.13 0.01 -7.92
N ALA A 249 -8.30 -0.06 -9.26
CA ALA A 249 -8.93 1.00 -10.04
C ALA A 249 -10.35 1.37 -9.56
N ARG A 250 -11.08 0.39 -9.00
CA ARG A 250 -12.43 0.58 -8.44
C ARG A 250 -12.45 0.78 -6.92
N ASN A 251 -11.29 0.81 -6.27
CA ASN A 251 -11.20 0.96 -4.82
C ASN A 251 -11.45 2.42 -4.39
N PRO A 252 -12.43 2.71 -3.53
CA PRO A 252 -12.67 4.05 -3.01
C PRO A 252 -11.44 4.69 -2.34
N ALA A 253 -10.53 3.88 -1.78
CA ALA A 253 -9.30 4.34 -1.13
C ALA A 253 -8.08 4.36 -2.06
N LEU A 254 -8.26 4.31 -3.39
CA LEU A 254 -7.18 4.38 -4.38
C LEU A 254 -6.29 5.63 -4.21
N GLY A 255 -6.88 6.76 -3.78
CA GLY A 255 -6.11 7.97 -3.47
C GLY A 255 -5.08 7.76 -2.35
N ALA A 256 -5.39 6.96 -1.34
CA ALA A 256 -4.43 6.63 -0.28
C ALA A 256 -3.30 5.74 -0.79
N LEU A 257 -3.59 4.79 -1.69
CA LEU A 257 -2.56 3.99 -2.36
C LEU A 257 -1.61 4.89 -3.15
N TYR A 258 -2.13 5.89 -3.89
CA TYR A 258 -1.30 6.83 -4.63
C TYR A 258 -0.42 7.70 -3.73
N GLN A 259 -0.89 8.11 -2.55
CA GLN A 259 -0.06 8.82 -1.58
C GLN A 259 1.08 7.95 -1.05
N GLU A 260 0.81 6.70 -0.69
CA GLU A 260 1.87 5.78 -0.22
C GLU A 260 2.86 5.44 -1.35
N ALA A 261 2.37 5.24 -2.58
CA ALA A 261 3.21 5.05 -3.75
C ALA A 261 4.13 6.26 -4.00
N THR A 262 3.62 7.49 -3.85
CA THR A 262 4.40 8.73 -3.93
C THR A 262 5.56 8.71 -2.92
N ARG A 263 5.29 8.31 -1.67
CA ARG A 263 6.32 8.23 -0.62
C ARG A 263 7.38 7.19 -0.93
N ARG A 264 6.99 5.99 -1.38
CA ARG A 264 7.93 4.91 -1.70
C ARG A 264 8.80 5.22 -2.93
N LEU A 265 8.28 5.97 -3.89
CA LEU A 265 9.02 6.32 -5.12
C LEU A 265 9.90 7.56 -4.97
N ALA A 266 9.57 8.49 -4.08
CA ALA A 266 10.32 9.74 -3.89
C ALA A 266 11.85 9.59 -3.79
N PRO A 267 12.43 8.60 -3.06
CA PRO A 267 13.88 8.44 -2.99
C PRO A 267 14.51 7.87 -4.27
N THR A 268 13.77 7.10 -5.07
CA THR A 268 14.32 6.34 -6.21
C THR A 268 14.03 7.01 -7.55
N ASN A 269 12.78 7.44 -7.76
CA ASN A 269 12.33 8.08 -8.99
C ASN A 269 11.39 9.25 -8.66
N ARG A 270 11.95 10.46 -8.70
CA ARG A 270 11.22 11.69 -8.39
C ARG A 270 10.12 11.99 -9.41
N GLU A 271 10.35 11.70 -10.69
CA GLU A 271 9.34 11.93 -11.74
C GLU A 271 8.11 11.05 -11.55
N GLU A 272 8.30 9.75 -11.33
CA GLU A 272 7.18 8.84 -11.08
C GLU A 272 6.46 9.17 -9.78
N ALA A 273 7.18 9.57 -8.73
CA ALA A 273 6.55 10.05 -7.50
C ALA A 273 5.60 11.25 -7.76
N LEU A 274 6.00 12.22 -8.58
CA LEU A 274 5.14 13.32 -8.98
C LEU A 274 3.92 12.86 -9.81
N ARG A 275 4.11 11.89 -10.73
CA ARG A 275 3.00 11.30 -11.50
C ARG A 275 1.96 10.65 -10.59
N TYR A 276 2.39 9.89 -9.58
CA TYR A 276 1.50 9.30 -8.57
C TYR A 276 0.80 10.35 -7.71
N HIS A 277 1.47 11.45 -7.36
CA HIS A 277 0.83 12.55 -6.64
C HIS A 277 -0.26 13.23 -7.47
N LEU A 278 -0.02 13.48 -8.77
CA LEU A 278 -1.03 14.05 -9.67
C LEU A 278 -2.23 13.10 -9.84
N ARG A 279 -2.01 11.78 -9.89
CA ARG A 279 -3.09 10.79 -9.90
C ARG A 279 -3.92 10.84 -8.61
N TYR A 280 -3.28 11.02 -7.45
CA TYR A 280 -3.98 11.26 -6.18
C TYR A 280 -4.88 12.49 -6.24
N LEU A 281 -4.35 13.62 -6.71
CA LEU A 281 -5.10 14.88 -6.80
C LEU A 281 -6.28 14.77 -7.76
N HIS A 282 -6.09 14.13 -8.91
CA HIS A 282 -7.15 13.88 -9.88
C HIS A 282 -8.28 13.02 -9.30
N GLN A 283 -7.96 12.03 -8.46
CA GLN A 283 -8.96 11.15 -7.83
C GLN A 283 -9.92 11.91 -6.91
N LEU A 284 -9.49 13.03 -6.32
CA LEU A 284 -10.35 13.83 -5.43
C LEU A 284 -11.42 14.61 -6.20
N GLN A 285 -11.24 14.84 -7.51
CA GLN A 285 -12.19 15.54 -8.38
C GLN A 285 -12.76 16.82 -7.75
N ALA A 286 -14.02 16.81 -7.32
CA ALA A 286 -14.71 17.95 -6.71
C ALA A 286 -14.13 18.36 -5.34
N ARG A 287 -13.41 17.44 -4.66
CA ARG A 287 -12.76 17.67 -3.35
C ARG A 287 -11.29 18.06 -3.50
N PHE A 288 -10.90 18.60 -4.66
CA PHE A 288 -9.52 19.02 -4.90
C PHE A 288 -9.02 20.04 -3.86
N ALA A 289 -9.90 20.92 -3.38
CA ALA A 289 -9.57 21.90 -2.33
C ALA A 289 -9.22 21.26 -0.97
N GLU A 290 -9.68 20.03 -0.71
CA GLU A 290 -9.37 19.27 0.50
C GLU A 290 -8.12 18.39 0.34
N ALA A 291 -7.40 18.51 -0.78
CA ALA A 291 -6.21 17.73 -1.04
C ALA A 291 -5.14 17.98 0.01
N LYS A 292 -4.57 16.90 0.55
CA LYS A 292 -3.44 17.00 1.46
C LYS A 292 -2.21 17.42 0.65
N PRO A 293 -1.53 18.50 1.05
CA PRO A 293 -0.30 18.91 0.39
C PRO A 293 0.80 17.85 0.60
N LEU A 294 1.82 17.88 -0.25
CA LEU A 294 3.02 17.08 -0.04
C LEU A 294 3.64 17.42 1.32
N PRO A 295 3.95 16.44 2.18
CA PRO A 295 4.68 16.67 3.41
C PRO A 295 5.99 17.41 3.15
N LYS A 296 6.39 18.32 4.06
CA LYS A 296 7.64 19.11 3.92
C LYS A 296 8.87 18.24 3.65
N ALA A 297 8.94 17.04 4.26
CA ALA A 297 10.00 16.07 4.03
C ALA A 297 10.05 15.58 2.58
N LEU A 298 8.91 15.17 2.00
CA LEU A 298 8.83 14.77 0.59
C LEU A 298 9.11 15.96 -0.33
N HIS A 299 8.66 17.16 0.03
CA HIS A 299 8.93 18.36 -0.77
C HIS A 299 10.44 18.62 -0.92
N LYS A 300 11.21 18.49 0.17
CA LYS A 300 12.69 18.60 0.13
C LYS A 300 13.35 17.47 -0.67
N GLN A 301 12.76 16.27 -0.68
CA GLN A 301 13.29 15.12 -1.45
C GLN A 301 13.00 15.23 -2.95
N LEU A 302 11.82 15.73 -3.32
CA LEU A 302 11.34 15.80 -4.70
C LEU A 302 11.84 17.04 -5.44
N PHE A 303 12.11 18.13 -4.73
CA PHE A 303 12.54 19.41 -5.31
C PHE A 303 13.85 19.88 -4.67
N ALA A 304 14.89 19.98 -5.50
CA ALA A 304 16.18 20.54 -5.08
C ALA A 304 16.20 22.08 -5.17
N LEU A 305 15.40 22.64 -6.07
CA LEU A 305 15.32 24.08 -6.33
C LEU A 305 13.88 24.57 -6.10
N PRO A 306 13.68 25.78 -5.55
CA PRO A 306 12.34 26.36 -5.37
C PRO A 306 11.60 26.55 -6.70
N GLU A 307 12.32 26.78 -7.80
CA GLU A 307 11.72 26.87 -9.14
C GLU A 307 11.04 25.56 -9.58
N GLN A 308 11.59 24.40 -9.20
CA GLN A 308 10.99 23.10 -9.54
C GLN A 308 9.65 22.94 -8.82
N ALA A 309 9.59 23.34 -7.55
CA ALA A 309 8.36 23.35 -6.78
C ALA A 309 7.32 24.31 -7.37
N ALA A 310 7.73 25.50 -7.80
CA ALA A 310 6.83 26.47 -8.46
C ALA A 310 6.27 25.92 -9.78
N ARG A 311 7.10 25.26 -10.60
CA ARG A 311 6.64 24.62 -11.85
C ARG A 311 5.67 23.48 -11.59
N PHE A 312 5.96 22.66 -10.58
CA PHE A 312 5.04 21.60 -10.18
C PHE A 312 3.71 22.16 -9.67
N GLN A 313 3.73 23.23 -8.88
CA GLN A 313 2.51 23.93 -8.46
C GLN A 313 1.71 24.47 -9.66
N GLY A 314 2.39 24.94 -10.70
CA GLY A 314 1.77 25.29 -11.98
C GLY A 314 1.01 24.11 -12.61
N LEU A 315 1.61 22.92 -12.63
CA LEU A 315 0.94 21.70 -13.13
C LEU A 315 -0.23 21.27 -12.25
N VAL A 316 -0.13 21.43 -10.93
CA VAL A 316 -1.22 21.16 -9.98
C VAL A 316 -2.41 22.09 -10.26
N ASN A 317 -2.15 23.38 -10.47
CA ASN A 317 -3.18 24.36 -10.81
C ASN A 317 -3.81 24.07 -12.18
N GLU A 318 -2.99 23.67 -13.17
CA GLU A 318 -3.47 23.24 -14.49
C GLU A 318 -4.41 22.03 -14.36
N LEU A 319 -4.02 21.02 -13.58
CA LEU A 319 -4.85 19.84 -13.31
C LEU A 319 -6.17 20.21 -12.61
N ALA A 320 -6.12 21.13 -11.65
CA ALA A 320 -7.31 21.60 -10.94
C ALA A 320 -8.33 22.26 -11.89
N PHE A 321 -7.83 23.05 -12.84
CA PHE A 321 -8.66 23.82 -13.77
C PHE A 321 -9.17 22.97 -14.94
N TYR A 322 -8.27 22.29 -15.65
CA TYR A 322 -8.61 21.58 -16.89
C TYR A 322 -9.04 20.13 -16.66
N LYS A 323 -8.76 19.54 -15.48
CA LYS A 323 -9.05 18.13 -15.14
C LYS A 323 -8.49 17.12 -16.14
N ASN A 324 -7.48 17.51 -16.91
CA ASN A 324 -6.82 16.65 -17.87
C ASN A 324 -5.60 15.97 -17.23
N LEU A 325 -5.79 14.74 -16.78
CA LEU A 325 -4.72 13.96 -16.15
C LEU A 325 -3.60 13.64 -17.16
N ASP A 326 -3.93 13.08 -18.33
CA ASP A 326 -2.94 12.60 -19.29
C ASP A 326 -2.06 13.72 -19.84
N GLY A 327 -2.67 14.87 -20.14
CA GLY A 327 -1.96 16.09 -20.56
C GLY A 327 -1.01 16.61 -19.48
N THR A 328 -1.44 16.61 -18.22
CA THR A 328 -0.60 17.03 -17.09
C THR A 328 0.54 16.04 -16.83
N LEU A 329 0.27 14.73 -16.89
CA LEU A 329 1.29 13.69 -16.69
C LEU A 329 2.41 13.75 -17.74
N ALA A 330 2.07 14.09 -18.99
CA ALA A 330 3.06 14.28 -20.06
C ALA A 330 4.01 15.47 -19.80
N LYS A 331 3.55 16.48 -19.05
CA LYS A 331 4.34 17.67 -18.71
C LYS A 331 5.24 17.49 -17.48
N VAL A 332 5.11 16.40 -16.71
CA VAL A 332 5.91 16.16 -15.49
C VAL A 332 7.42 16.26 -15.70
N PRO A 333 8.03 15.73 -16.79
CA PRO A 333 9.47 15.85 -17.01
C PRO A 333 9.95 17.32 -17.11
N THR A 334 9.08 18.25 -17.52
CA THR A 334 9.42 19.68 -17.65
C THR A 334 9.72 20.36 -16.31
N VAL A 335 9.27 19.77 -15.19
CA VAL A 335 9.54 20.25 -13.83
C VAL A 335 11.04 20.30 -13.56
N TYR A 336 11.80 19.31 -14.06
CA TYR A 336 13.23 19.16 -13.78
C TYR A 336 14.16 19.77 -14.84
N VAL A 337 13.60 20.24 -15.97
CA VAL A 337 14.40 20.83 -17.05
C VAL A 337 15.09 22.12 -16.56
N GLN A 338 16.41 22.20 -16.65
CA GLN A 338 17.09 23.45 -16.28
C GLN A 338 16.75 24.56 -17.28
N PRO A 339 16.39 25.77 -16.83
CA PRO A 339 16.21 26.89 -17.74
C PRO A 339 17.56 27.20 -18.39
N ARG A 340 17.59 27.36 -19.71
CA ARG A 340 18.80 27.80 -20.42
C ARG A 340 19.19 29.17 -19.87
N LYS A 341 20.47 29.35 -19.50
CA LYS A 341 20.97 30.65 -19.02
C LYS A 341 20.72 31.69 -20.11
N LYS A 342 19.88 32.70 -19.81
CA LYS A 342 19.69 33.86 -20.67
C LYS A 342 20.98 34.68 -20.58
N ILE A 343 21.81 34.64 -21.62
CA ILE A 343 22.99 35.49 -21.71
C ILE A 343 22.49 36.87 -22.14
N GLU A 344 22.27 37.75 -21.17
CA GLU A 344 22.03 39.17 -21.47
C GLU A 344 23.38 39.87 -21.63
N LEU A 345 23.69 40.20 -22.88
CA LEU A 345 24.91 40.92 -23.22
C LEU A 345 24.80 42.34 -22.66
N ASN A 346 25.63 42.68 -21.67
CA ASN A 346 25.61 44.00 -21.05
C ASN A 346 26.16 45.04 -22.04
N ARG A 347 25.25 45.73 -22.74
CA ARG A 347 25.59 46.73 -23.76
C ARG A 347 26.35 47.92 -23.18
N SER A 348 26.06 48.34 -21.94
CA SER A 348 26.78 49.46 -21.33
C SER A 348 28.22 49.09 -20.97
N ALA A 349 28.47 47.85 -20.54
CA ALA A 349 29.84 47.35 -20.34
C ALA A 349 30.61 47.27 -21.67
N ILE A 350 29.95 46.87 -22.77
CA ILE A 350 30.55 46.87 -24.11
C ILE A 350 30.88 48.29 -24.57
N HIS A 351 29.98 49.25 -24.33
CA HIS A 351 30.23 50.65 -24.65
C HIS A 351 31.36 51.24 -23.78
N ALA A 352 31.38 50.96 -22.48
CA ALA A 352 32.45 51.41 -21.59
C ALA A 352 33.83 50.87 -22.02
N VAL A 353 33.93 49.60 -22.42
CA VAL A 353 35.18 49.02 -22.96
C VAL A 353 35.55 49.68 -24.30
N ARG A 354 34.56 49.94 -25.17
CA ARG A 354 34.78 50.63 -26.45
C ARG A 354 35.27 52.06 -26.25
N ASP A 355 34.74 52.77 -25.26
CA ASP A 355 35.13 54.14 -24.91
C ASP A 355 36.49 54.16 -24.20
N GLN A 356 36.77 53.19 -23.33
CA GLN A 356 38.05 53.04 -22.63
C GLN A 356 39.20 52.72 -23.59
N HIS A 357 38.92 52.07 -24.71
CA HIS A 357 39.89 51.80 -25.77
C HIS A 357 39.75 52.73 -26.98
N ALA A 358 38.84 53.72 -26.96
CA ALA A 358 38.62 54.61 -28.10
C ALA A 358 39.88 55.38 -28.48
N GLY A 359 40.63 55.86 -27.48
CA GLY A 359 41.92 56.53 -27.70
C GLY A 359 43.00 55.59 -28.25
N THR A 360 43.02 54.32 -27.83
CA THR A 360 43.99 53.32 -28.30
C THR A 360 43.68 52.87 -29.72
N VAL A 361 42.40 52.72 -30.06
CA VAL A 361 41.93 52.35 -31.40
C VAL A 361 42.14 53.51 -32.38
N ALA A 362 41.94 54.76 -31.94
CA ALA A 362 42.26 55.94 -32.74
C ALA A 362 43.77 56.01 -33.05
N LEU A 363 44.62 55.82 -32.04
CA LEU A 363 46.08 55.77 -32.21
C LEU A 363 46.50 54.65 -33.16
N LEU A 364 45.98 53.43 -32.99
CA LEU A 364 46.29 52.30 -33.85
C LEU A 364 45.85 52.55 -35.30
N ASN A 365 44.69 53.17 -35.51
CA ASN A 365 44.23 53.56 -36.85
C ASN A 365 45.12 54.64 -37.48
N GLU A 366 45.63 55.58 -36.69
CA GLU A 366 46.58 56.61 -37.13
C GLU A 366 47.93 55.99 -37.52
N TYR A 367 48.42 55.02 -36.74
CA TYR A 367 49.66 54.29 -37.04
C TYR A 367 49.53 53.27 -38.19
N LEU A 368 48.30 52.86 -38.54
CA LEU A 368 48.04 51.88 -39.61
C LEU A 368 47.72 52.54 -40.96
N GLN A 369 47.70 53.87 -41.06
CA GLN A 369 47.65 54.58 -42.34
C GLN A 369 49.07 54.68 -42.95
N ASP A 370 49.41 53.64 -43.72
CA ASP A 370 50.40 53.56 -44.79
C ASP A 370 51.74 54.32 -44.65
N ALA A 371 52.75 53.61 -44.11
CA ALA A 371 54.10 53.63 -44.67
C ALA A 371 54.67 52.19 -44.71
N PRO A 372 55.37 51.80 -45.80
CA PRO A 372 55.65 50.40 -46.16
C PRO A 372 56.76 49.76 -45.32
N ALA A 373 56.68 48.43 -45.21
CA ALA A 373 57.64 47.56 -44.54
C ALA A 373 59.06 47.67 -45.12
N PRO A 374 60.09 47.53 -44.26
CA PRO A 374 61.03 46.41 -44.43
C PRO A 374 61.41 45.69 -43.11
N THR A 375 61.80 44.43 -43.28
CA THR A 375 62.15 43.36 -42.32
C THR A 375 63.58 43.46 -41.70
N PRO A 376 63.95 42.63 -40.68
CA PRO A 376 64.77 42.93 -39.47
C PRO A 376 66.29 42.54 -39.60
N PRO A 377 67.24 42.75 -38.63
CA PRO A 377 67.41 42.02 -37.32
C PRO A 377 68.24 42.82 -36.24
N PRO A 378 68.96 42.25 -35.23
CA PRO A 378 68.69 41.19 -34.23
C PRO A 378 68.84 41.63 -32.73
N THR A 379 68.24 40.82 -31.84
CA THR A 379 68.63 40.44 -30.46
C THR A 379 69.07 41.48 -29.40
N ALA A 380 68.38 41.49 -28.25
CA ALA A 380 68.94 41.07 -26.95
C ALA A 380 67.88 41.03 -25.82
N LYS A 381 67.81 39.91 -25.10
CA LYS A 381 67.18 39.77 -23.77
C LYS A 381 68.11 40.44 -22.72
N PRO A 382 67.62 40.93 -21.55
CA PRO A 382 67.36 40.01 -20.41
C PRO A 382 66.24 40.39 -19.41
N ALA A 383 65.83 39.33 -18.71
CA ALA A 383 65.48 39.23 -17.28
C ALA A 383 64.19 39.85 -16.70
N LYS A 384 63.29 38.91 -16.33
CA LYS A 384 62.68 38.68 -14.99
C LYS A 384 62.31 39.91 -14.16
N ALA A 385 61.02 40.03 -13.81
CA ALA A 385 60.52 39.70 -12.46
C ALA A 385 59.00 39.93 -12.33
N THR A 386 58.34 39.01 -11.59
CA THR A 386 57.17 39.20 -10.69
C THR A 386 55.85 39.76 -11.27
N ARG A 387 54.63 39.31 -10.92
CA ARG A 387 54.10 38.27 -10.02
C ARG A 387 52.65 38.04 -10.45
N ARG A 388 52.23 36.77 -10.47
CA ARG A 388 50.84 36.30 -10.61
C ARG A 388 50.10 36.55 -9.28
N PRO A 389 48.89 37.12 -9.23
CA PRO A 389 48.01 36.92 -8.08
C PRO A 389 47.40 35.51 -8.21
N GLN A 390 47.95 34.56 -7.46
CA GLN A 390 47.22 33.34 -7.11
C GLN A 390 46.22 33.71 -6.02
N ALA A 391 44.98 33.26 -6.20
CA ALA A 391 43.95 33.28 -5.18
C ALA A 391 44.45 32.58 -3.92
N ALA A 392 44.41 33.29 -2.80
CA ALA A 392 44.72 32.75 -1.49
C ALA A 392 43.66 31.71 -1.09
N ARG A 393 44.14 30.49 -0.79
CA ARG A 393 43.45 29.58 0.13
C ARG A 393 43.42 30.27 1.50
N PRO A 394 42.27 30.35 2.19
CA PRO A 394 42.30 30.67 3.61
C PRO A 394 42.93 29.53 4.40
N ALA A 395 43.69 29.96 5.40
CA ALA A 395 44.65 29.20 6.16
C ALA A 395 44.01 28.19 7.13
N LYS A 396 44.83 27.18 7.42
CA LYS A 396 44.79 26.27 8.55
C LYS A 396 44.48 27.06 9.84
N ALA A 397 43.33 26.79 10.46
CA ALA A 397 43.04 27.30 11.79
C ALA A 397 44.02 26.67 12.79
N LEU A 398 44.64 27.53 13.59
CA LEU A 398 45.38 27.14 14.79
C LEU A 398 44.46 26.36 15.70
N ASN A 399 44.97 25.26 16.26
CA ASN A 399 44.44 24.69 17.50
C ASN A 399 44.60 25.72 18.63
N PRO A 400 43.54 26.08 19.35
CA PRO A 400 43.64 26.41 20.75
C PRO A 400 43.43 25.15 21.58
N ALA A 401 44.24 25.09 22.64
CA ALA A 401 44.25 24.22 23.81
C ALA A 401 43.07 23.25 24.03
N ALA A 402 43.46 22.04 24.47
CA ALA A 402 42.61 20.96 24.94
C ALA A 402 41.44 21.44 25.81
N PRO A 403 40.19 21.02 25.53
CA PRO A 403 39.10 21.24 26.45
C PRO A 403 39.20 20.25 27.62
N ALA A 404 39.04 20.79 28.83
CA ALA A 404 38.79 20.03 30.04
C ALA A 404 37.61 19.07 29.83
N ALA A 405 37.69 17.89 30.44
CA ALA A 405 36.65 16.87 30.34
C ALA A 405 35.29 17.45 30.81
N TYR A 406 34.33 17.48 29.91
CA TYR A 406 32.97 17.97 30.20
C TYR A 406 32.06 16.82 30.66
N PRO A 407 31.17 17.05 31.64
CA PRO A 407 30.35 16.01 32.26
C PRO A 407 29.05 15.75 31.49
N PHE A 408 29.12 15.63 30.16
CA PHE A 408 27.94 15.35 29.32
C PHE A 408 28.06 13.97 28.69
N ALA A 409 26.92 13.28 28.55
CA ALA A 409 26.87 11.87 28.19
C ALA A 409 27.74 11.55 26.94
N PRO A 410 28.67 10.58 27.02
CA PRO A 410 29.53 10.23 25.89
C PRO A 410 28.69 9.57 24.79
N GLY A 411 28.36 10.35 23.76
CA GLY A 411 27.54 9.88 22.62
C GLY A 411 26.74 10.97 21.92
N LEU A 412 26.52 12.13 22.56
CA LEU A 412 25.73 13.22 21.98
C LEU A 412 26.44 13.98 20.83
N GLY A 413 27.73 13.73 20.55
CA GLY A 413 28.39 14.35 19.38
C GLY A 413 28.38 15.89 19.38
N LEU A 414 28.29 16.52 20.56
CA LEU A 414 28.17 17.97 20.71
C LEU A 414 29.42 18.69 20.23
N THR A 415 29.22 19.79 19.50
CA THR A 415 30.30 20.68 19.08
C THR A 415 30.80 21.56 20.24
N ALA A 416 32.02 22.08 20.17
CA ALA A 416 32.58 22.97 21.18
C ALA A 416 31.67 24.17 21.57
N PRO A 417 31.04 24.91 20.63
CA PRO A 417 30.12 26.00 21.00
C PRO A 417 28.83 25.52 21.66
N GLN A 418 28.37 24.30 21.34
CA GLN A 418 27.19 23.68 21.95
C GLN A 418 27.45 23.25 23.40
N GLN A 419 28.64 22.71 23.67
CA GLN A 419 29.08 22.40 25.03
C GLN A 419 29.21 23.67 25.87
N ALA A 420 29.81 24.73 25.32
CA ALA A 420 29.92 26.02 26.00
C ALA A 420 28.56 26.64 26.34
N LEU A 421 27.58 26.52 25.42
CA LEU A 421 26.22 26.99 25.66
C LEU A 421 25.53 26.21 26.81
N LEU A 422 25.65 24.88 26.84
CA LEU A 422 25.07 24.07 27.91
C LEU A 422 25.68 24.37 29.29
N GLN A 423 26.99 24.62 29.34
CA GLN A 423 27.63 25.07 30.58
C GLN A 423 27.08 26.42 31.05
N LEU A 424 26.90 27.36 30.13
CA LEU A 424 26.34 28.67 30.45
C LEU A 424 24.93 28.55 31.02
N PHE A 425 24.11 27.63 30.50
CA PHE A 425 22.80 27.30 31.09
C PHE A 425 22.92 26.74 32.51
N GLY A 426 23.85 25.80 32.74
CA GLY A 426 24.10 25.23 34.07
C GLY A 426 24.55 26.27 35.11
N GLU A 427 25.32 27.27 34.71
CA GLU A 427 25.78 28.37 35.58
C GLU A 427 24.70 29.40 35.89
N ARG A 428 23.65 29.50 35.06
CA ARG A 428 22.59 30.51 35.16
C ARG A 428 21.22 29.93 35.48
N ALA A 429 21.19 28.85 36.26
CA ALA A 429 19.95 28.20 36.72
C ALA A 429 19.00 27.80 35.57
N LEU A 430 19.57 27.38 34.44
CA LEU A 430 18.87 26.88 33.25
C LEU A 430 17.96 27.90 32.54
N ALA A 431 18.17 29.20 32.80
CA ALA A 431 17.52 30.29 32.08
C ALA A 431 18.55 31.32 31.63
N LEU A 432 18.49 31.74 30.36
CA LEU A 432 19.44 32.68 29.77
C LEU A 432 18.73 33.75 28.93
N PRO A 433 19.08 35.04 29.12
CA PRO A 433 18.60 36.10 28.24
C PRO A 433 19.08 35.90 26.80
N GLN A 434 18.24 36.25 25.84
CA GLN A 434 18.58 36.07 24.41
C GLN A 434 19.89 36.79 24.02
N ALA A 435 20.18 37.94 24.63
CA ALA A 435 21.38 38.74 24.39
C ALA A 435 22.67 38.00 24.77
N GLU A 436 22.66 37.17 25.81
CA GLU A 436 23.83 36.42 26.25
C GLU A 436 24.14 35.26 25.28
N ILE A 437 23.10 34.60 24.78
CA ILE A 437 23.25 33.52 23.79
C ILE A 437 23.71 34.09 22.44
N GLU A 438 23.22 35.27 22.05
CA GLU A 438 23.68 35.95 20.84
C GLU A 438 25.16 36.37 20.94
N ALA A 439 25.59 36.87 22.10
CA ALA A 439 26.99 37.21 22.36
C ALA A 439 27.90 35.97 22.27
N LEU A 440 27.47 34.84 22.83
CA LEU A 440 28.20 33.57 22.78
C LEU A 440 28.26 33.00 21.36
N ALA A 441 27.14 32.99 20.63
CA ALA A 441 27.10 32.53 19.25
C ALA A 441 28.02 33.37 18.35
N LYS A 442 28.03 34.69 18.52
CA LYS A 442 28.91 35.61 17.78
C LYS A 442 30.39 35.40 18.11
N ALA A 443 30.73 35.14 19.38
CA ALA A 443 32.10 34.82 19.80
C ALA A 443 32.63 33.53 19.15
N HIS A 444 31.74 32.57 18.88
CA HIS A 444 32.06 31.32 18.20
C HIS A 444 31.82 31.33 16.67
N GLY A 445 31.44 32.47 16.09
CA GLY A 445 31.24 32.62 14.64
C GLY A 445 30.02 31.87 14.08
N VAL A 446 29.03 31.58 14.92
CA VAL A 446 27.78 30.89 14.56
C VAL A 446 26.57 31.79 14.80
N LEU A 447 25.46 31.55 14.09
CA LEU A 447 24.21 32.27 14.35
C LEU A 447 23.50 31.66 15.56
N ARG A 448 22.91 32.51 16.41
CA ARG A 448 22.15 32.12 17.61
C ARG A 448 21.17 30.97 17.34
N ASN A 449 20.31 31.13 16.35
CA ASN A 449 19.28 30.14 16.03
C ASN A 449 19.90 28.83 15.51
N GLN A 450 21.00 28.89 14.76
CA GLN A 450 21.71 27.67 14.31
C GLN A 450 22.33 26.91 15.49
N LEU A 451 22.80 27.62 16.51
CA LEU A 451 23.37 27.01 17.70
C LEU A 451 22.30 26.30 18.54
N ILE A 452 21.14 26.94 18.73
CA ILE A 452 19.99 26.41 19.47
C ILE A 452 19.34 25.24 18.71
N ASP A 453 19.00 25.44 17.43
CA ASP A 453 18.38 24.41 16.59
C ASP A 453 19.28 23.19 16.46
N GLY A 454 20.59 23.40 16.26
CA GLY A 454 21.54 22.30 16.17
C GLY A 454 21.67 21.52 17.49
N LEU A 455 21.50 22.18 18.64
CA LEU A 455 21.55 21.52 19.94
C LEU A 455 20.25 20.76 20.23
N ASN A 456 19.12 21.34 19.86
CA ASN A 456 17.81 20.71 19.94
C ASN A 456 17.71 19.49 19.03
N GLU A 457 18.19 19.55 17.78
CA GLU A 457 18.19 18.41 16.85
C GLU A 457 19.04 17.24 17.37
N VAL A 458 20.20 17.53 17.95
CA VAL A 458 21.10 16.51 18.52
C VAL A 458 20.47 15.82 19.73
N CYS A 459 19.79 16.58 20.59
CA CYS A 459 19.19 16.04 21.81
C CYS A 459 17.78 15.45 21.58
N TYR A 460 17.11 15.77 20.46
CA TYR A 460 15.74 15.34 20.18
C TYR A 460 15.56 13.82 20.22
N ALA A 461 16.49 13.06 19.65
CA ALA A 461 16.42 11.60 19.64
C ALA A 461 16.53 10.97 21.04
N LEU A 462 17.18 11.65 21.99
CA LEU A 462 17.37 11.17 23.36
C LEU A 462 16.24 11.62 24.31
N LEU A 463 15.72 12.81 24.08
CA LEU A 463 14.71 13.42 24.93
C LEU A 463 13.28 13.16 24.43
N ASP A 464 13.12 12.80 23.15
CA ASP A 464 11.86 12.79 22.40
C ASP A 464 11.15 14.16 22.44
N ASP A 465 11.94 15.23 22.68
CA ASP A 465 11.48 16.59 22.86
C ASP A 465 12.62 17.59 22.62
N VAL A 466 12.28 18.88 22.53
CA VAL A 466 13.20 20.00 22.37
C VAL A 466 13.88 20.30 23.71
N LEU A 467 15.19 20.52 23.71
CA LEU A 467 15.96 20.72 24.94
C LEU A 467 15.90 22.17 25.45
N ILE A 468 16.04 23.14 24.54
CA ILE A 468 15.95 24.57 24.82
C ILE A 468 14.64 25.10 24.26
N GLU A 469 13.80 25.65 25.12
CA GLU A 469 12.58 26.35 24.76
C GLU A 469 12.80 27.86 24.72
N GLU A 470 12.15 28.54 23.78
CA GLU A 470 12.15 29.99 23.65
C GLU A 470 10.92 30.56 24.36
N SER A 471 11.14 31.43 25.34
CA SER A 471 10.13 32.29 25.97
C SER A 471 10.36 33.74 25.52
N ASP A 472 9.39 34.62 25.75
CA ASP A 472 9.34 35.96 25.13
C ASP A 472 10.67 36.74 25.17
N ASP A 473 11.38 36.76 26.31
CA ASP A 473 12.67 37.47 26.45
C ASP A 473 13.87 36.57 26.82
N ASP A 474 13.64 35.27 27.06
CA ASP A 474 14.64 34.33 27.60
C ASP A 474 14.55 32.95 26.92
N TYR A 475 15.65 32.21 26.94
CA TYR A 475 15.66 30.78 26.63
C TYR A 475 15.77 29.97 27.93
N THR A 476 15.05 28.87 28.02
CA THR A 476 15.04 28.01 29.21
C THR A 476 15.25 26.54 28.85
N ILE A 477 15.84 25.78 29.78
CA ILE A 477 15.97 24.33 29.70
C ILE A 477 15.19 23.72 30.85
N TYR A 478 14.33 22.74 30.55
CA TYR A 478 13.66 21.98 31.59
C TYR A 478 14.67 21.14 32.38
N GLU A 479 14.66 21.28 33.71
CA GLU A 479 15.71 20.72 34.59
C GLU A 479 15.88 19.21 34.44
N ALA A 480 14.79 18.46 34.25
CA ALA A 480 14.85 17.02 34.05
C ALA A 480 15.57 16.63 32.74
N TYR A 481 15.46 17.47 31.70
CA TYR A 481 16.15 17.27 30.43
C TYR A 481 17.65 17.59 30.56
N TYR A 482 18.00 18.64 31.29
CA TYR A 482 19.39 18.97 31.59
C TYR A 482 20.10 17.87 32.39
N GLN A 483 19.42 17.29 33.39
CA GLN A 483 19.97 16.17 34.16
C GLN A 483 20.18 14.92 33.29
N LYS A 484 19.27 14.63 32.36
CA LYS A 484 19.32 13.45 31.48
C LYS A 484 20.47 13.49 30.46
N ILE A 485 20.90 14.68 30.04
CA ILE A 485 22.07 14.87 29.14
C ILE A 485 23.40 15.00 29.88
N SER A 486 23.35 15.23 31.20
CA SER A 486 24.52 15.40 32.08
C SER A 486 24.90 14.13 32.85
N GLN A 487 24.28 12.99 32.54
CA GLN A 487 24.52 11.67 33.18
C GLN A 487 25.46 10.78 32.38
#